data_AF-A0AA88XSY8-F1
#
_entry.id   AF-A0AA88XSY8-F1
#
_cell.length_a   1.000
_cell.length_b   1.000
_cell.length_c   1.000
_cell.angle_alpha   90.00
_cell.angle_beta   90.00
_cell.angle_gamma   90.00
#
_symmetry.space_group_name_H-M   'P 1'
#
loop_
_entity.id
_entity.type
_entity.pdbx_description
1 polymer ?
#
loop_
_entity_poly.entity_id
_entity_poly.type
_entity_poly.pdbx_seq_one_letter_code
_entity_poly.pdbx_strand_id
1 'polypeptide(L)'
;MARWQRTNGSNIPDHAVRGGYEPDGKALFVARAYHNGEWIPGKAAYHLPGCHIPWGGKEMIMPDYEVLVFHTRENGLLDWQKCHGGQCPPNAFCCQPGLYPARAYYQGGLHPGKLHPSHGCTYISYGGKEIAIKDYEVLYQAK
;
A
#
# COMPACT_ATOMS: atom_id res chain seq x y z
N MET A 1 -5.31 5.95 16.70
CA MET A 1 -4.66 6.74 15.62
C MET A 1 -3.83 5.84 14.71
N ALA A 2 -3.69 6.21 13.44
CA ALA A 2 -2.84 5.52 12.46
C ALA A 2 -1.37 5.89 12.65
N ARG A 3 -0.45 4.92 12.54
CA ARG A 3 0.99 5.18 12.54
C ARG A 3 1.76 4.14 11.73
N TRP A 4 2.95 4.51 11.28
CA TRP A 4 3.89 3.59 10.67
C TRP A 4 4.74 2.90 11.74
N GLN A 5 4.77 1.57 11.72
CA GLN A 5 5.54 0.77 12.67
C GLN A 5 6.61 -0.03 11.93
N ARG A 6 7.87 0.20 12.31
CA ARG A 6 9.04 -0.51 11.77
C ARG A 6 8.97 -2.00 12.09
N THR A 7 9.35 -2.81 11.11
CA THR A 7 9.41 -4.26 11.19
C THR A 7 10.37 -4.80 10.13
N ASN A 8 10.57 -6.11 10.09
CA ASN A 8 11.40 -6.76 9.08
C ASN A 8 10.90 -8.15 8.68
N GLY A 9 11.38 -8.64 7.53
CA GLY A 9 11.07 -9.97 7.02
C GLY A 9 9.56 -10.19 6.88
N SER A 10 9.07 -11.33 7.36
CA SER A 10 7.64 -11.68 7.35
C SER A 10 6.85 -11.20 8.57
N ASN A 11 7.44 -10.36 9.43
CA ASN A 11 6.81 -9.90 10.66
C ASN A 11 5.75 -8.82 10.39
N ILE A 12 4.49 -9.10 10.72
CA ILE A 12 3.39 -8.14 10.65
C ILE A 12 2.94 -7.80 12.07
N PRO A 13 3.02 -6.52 12.50
CA PRO A 13 2.65 -6.10 13.84
C PRO A 13 1.14 -6.19 14.08
N ASP A 14 0.75 -6.29 15.35
CA ASP A 14 -0.66 -6.22 15.76
C ASP A 14 -1.31 -4.93 15.26
N HIS A 15 -2.61 -5.02 14.97
CA HIS A 15 -3.42 -3.91 14.45
C HIS A 15 -2.97 -3.37 13.08
N ALA A 16 -2.19 -4.15 12.31
CA ALA A 16 -1.87 -3.83 10.92
C ALA A 16 -3.13 -3.64 10.06
N VAL A 17 -3.12 -2.58 9.26
CA VAL A 17 -4.21 -2.27 8.33
C VAL A 17 -4.17 -3.26 7.17
N ARG A 18 -5.16 -4.16 7.12
CA ARG A 18 -5.36 -5.04 5.97
C ARG A 18 -5.74 -4.19 4.76
N GLY A 19 -4.87 -4.18 3.77
CA GLY A 19 -5.07 -3.43 2.52
C GLY A 19 -5.72 -4.25 1.43
N GLY A 20 -5.57 -5.58 1.47
CA GLY A 20 -6.14 -6.46 0.44
C GLY A 20 -5.90 -7.94 0.69
N TYR A 21 -5.76 -8.69 -0.41
CA TYR A 21 -5.62 -10.14 -0.39
C TYR A 21 -5.00 -10.68 -1.69
N GLU A 22 -4.29 -11.80 -1.58
CA GLU A 22 -3.85 -12.62 -2.71
C GLU A 22 -5.04 -13.45 -3.28
N PRO A 23 -4.93 -14.04 -4.48
CA PRO A 23 -6.02 -14.82 -5.09
C PRO A 23 -6.51 -16.00 -4.26
N ASP A 24 -5.66 -16.56 -3.40
CA ASP A 24 -6.00 -17.63 -2.45
C ASP A 24 -6.62 -17.12 -1.14
N GLY A 25 -6.89 -15.81 -1.04
CA GLY A 25 -7.49 -15.14 0.11
C GLY A 25 -6.52 -14.73 1.20
N LYS A 26 -5.23 -15.07 1.12
CA LYS A 26 -4.22 -14.66 2.12
C LYS A 26 -4.16 -13.14 2.21
N ALA A 27 -4.15 -12.62 3.44
CA ALA A 27 -4.18 -11.19 3.68
C ALA A 27 -2.91 -10.48 3.20
N LEU A 28 -3.10 -9.27 2.66
CA LEU A 28 -2.05 -8.30 2.35
C LEU A 28 -2.25 -7.05 3.19
N PHE A 29 -1.17 -6.53 3.76
CA PHE A 29 -1.15 -5.37 4.64
C PHE A 29 -0.53 -4.16 3.95
N VAL A 30 -1.00 -2.97 4.33
CA VAL A 30 -0.44 -1.70 3.84
C VAL A 30 0.94 -1.51 4.45
N ALA A 31 1.96 -1.46 3.61
CA ALA A 31 3.34 -1.27 4.02
C ALA A 31 3.99 -0.14 3.21
N ARG A 32 5.15 0.32 3.66
CA ARG A 32 6.05 1.19 2.90
C ARG A 32 7.50 0.84 3.18
N ALA A 33 8.36 1.05 2.21
CA ALA A 33 9.80 0.91 2.39
C ALA A 33 10.53 2.12 1.80
N TYR A 34 11.71 2.41 2.32
CA TYR A 34 12.53 3.50 1.82
C TYR A 34 13.44 3.00 0.69
N HIS A 35 13.32 3.58 -0.50
CA HIS A 35 14.14 3.22 -1.65
C HIS A 35 14.34 4.43 -2.55
N ASN A 36 15.59 4.64 -3.00
CA ASN A 36 15.99 5.75 -3.86
C ASN A 36 15.53 7.15 -3.39
N GLY A 37 15.61 7.42 -2.09
CA GLY A 37 15.25 8.72 -1.52
C GLY A 37 13.78 8.87 -1.12
N GLU A 38 12.94 7.87 -1.41
CA GLU A 38 11.48 7.95 -1.28
C GLU A 38 10.90 6.86 -0.37
N TRP A 39 9.85 7.21 0.37
CA TRP A 39 8.96 6.27 1.05
C TRP A 39 7.89 5.75 0.09
N ILE A 40 8.11 4.55 -0.41
CA ILE A 40 7.25 3.95 -1.44
C ILE A 40 6.24 3.00 -0.79
N PRO A 41 4.92 3.24 -0.97
CA PRO A 41 3.88 2.32 -0.53
C PRO A 41 3.92 0.99 -1.29
N GLY A 42 3.58 -0.10 -0.62
CA GLY A 42 3.54 -1.45 -1.17
C GLY A 42 2.73 -2.41 -0.31
N LYS A 43 3.03 -3.70 -0.42
CA LYS A 43 2.34 -4.78 0.30
C LYS A 43 3.31 -5.58 1.17
N ALA A 44 2.86 -6.01 2.34
CA ALA A 44 3.55 -6.99 3.18
C ALA A 44 2.56 -8.06 3.63
N ALA A 45 3.06 -9.24 3.99
CA ALA A 45 2.23 -10.32 4.55
C ALA A 45 3.09 -11.35 5.29
N TYR A 46 2.44 -12.16 6.14
CA TYR A 46 3.08 -13.27 6.87
C TYR A 46 3.77 -14.31 5.97
N HIS A 47 3.36 -14.41 4.71
CA HIS A 47 3.90 -15.37 3.73
C HIS A 47 4.87 -14.72 2.73
N LEU A 48 5.16 -13.42 2.87
CA LEU A 48 6.11 -12.70 2.04
C LEU A 48 7.41 -12.46 2.83
N PRO A 49 8.59 -12.52 2.20
CA PRO A 49 9.88 -12.38 2.88
C PRO A 49 10.24 -10.92 3.23
N GLY A 50 9.34 -9.97 2.98
CA GLY A 50 9.55 -8.54 3.20
C GLY A 50 8.39 -7.70 2.66
N CYS A 51 8.59 -6.38 2.59
CA CYS A 51 7.70 -5.47 1.87
C CYS A 51 7.99 -5.51 0.38
N HIS A 52 6.98 -5.79 -0.43
CA HIS A 52 7.05 -5.75 -1.88
C HIS A 52 6.60 -4.36 -2.34
N ILE A 53 7.52 -3.57 -2.91
CA ILE A 53 7.23 -2.23 -3.44
C ILE A 53 7.33 -2.20 -4.97
N PRO A 54 6.46 -1.45 -5.66
CA PRO A 54 6.55 -1.24 -7.09
C PRO A 54 7.54 -0.10 -7.37
N TRP A 55 8.59 -0.34 -8.15
CA TRP A 55 9.53 0.71 -8.55
C TRP A 55 10.29 0.38 -9.84
N GLY A 56 10.39 1.34 -10.76
CA GLY A 56 11.23 1.24 -11.95
C GLY A 56 10.87 0.08 -12.88
N GLY A 57 9.58 -0.27 -12.99
CA GLY A 57 9.11 -1.41 -13.78
C GLY A 57 9.21 -2.76 -13.08
N LYS A 58 9.70 -2.83 -11.83
CA LYS A 58 9.96 -4.07 -11.10
C LYS A 58 9.23 -4.10 -9.74
N GLU A 59 8.99 -5.31 -9.28
CA GLU A 59 8.68 -5.58 -7.86
C GLU A 59 10.00 -5.72 -7.10
N MET A 60 10.21 -4.83 -6.14
CA MET A 60 11.39 -4.84 -5.27
C MET A 60 11.00 -5.38 -3.89
N ILE A 61 11.81 -6.28 -3.34
CA ILE A 61 11.59 -6.88 -2.02
C ILE A 61 12.50 -6.18 -1.01
N MET A 62 11.90 -5.56 -0.01
CA MET A 62 12.56 -4.77 1.01
C MET A 62 12.44 -5.47 2.37
N PRO A 63 13.54 -6.00 2.93
CA PRO A 63 13.49 -6.76 4.17
C PRO A 63 13.22 -5.87 5.39
N ASP A 64 13.68 -4.62 5.38
CA ASP A 64 13.39 -3.61 6.40
C ASP A 64 12.35 -2.61 5.88
N TYR A 65 11.26 -2.44 6.63
CA TYR A 65 10.11 -1.65 6.17
C TYR A 65 9.22 -1.21 7.33
N GLU A 66 8.14 -0.50 7.01
CA GLU A 66 7.12 -0.08 7.96
C GLU A 66 5.75 -0.59 7.53
N VAL A 67 4.95 -1.04 8.50
CA VAL A 67 3.56 -1.43 8.30
C VAL A 67 2.67 -0.34 8.89
N LEU A 68 1.60 0.01 8.18
CA LEU A 68 0.59 0.92 8.72
C LEU A 68 -0.24 0.17 9.76
N VAL A 69 -0.21 0.65 11.01
CA VAL A 69 -1.02 0.10 12.10
C VAL A 69 -2.07 1.11 12.54
N PHE A 70 -3.24 0.64 12.95
CA PHE A 70 -4.34 1.48 13.37
C PHE A 70 -4.97 0.98 14.68
N HIS A 71 -4.82 1.78 15.74
CA HIS A 71 -5.48 1.50 17.03
C HIS A 71 -6.85 2.20 17.10
N THR A 72 -7.90 1.41 17.31
CA THR A 72 -9.34 1.77 17.27
C THR A 72 -9.86 2.55 18.48
N ARG A 73 -9.00 3.14 19.33
CA ARG A 73 -9.48 3.83 20.55
C ARG A 73 -9.98 5.26 20.34
N GLU A 74 -9.85 5.84 19.15
CA GLU A 74 -10.24 7.23 18.87
C GLU A 74 -10.82 7.37 17.45
N ASN A 75 -11.81 8.27 17.31
CA ASN A 75 -12.61 8.56 16.12
C ASN A 75 -11.76 9.06 14.94
N GLY A 76 -11.22 8.14 14.15
CA GLY A 76 -10.71 8.43 12.81
C GLY A 76 -10.76 7.17 11.97
N LEU A 77 -11.78 7.03 11.11
CA LEU A 77 -11.92 5.86 10.27
C LEU A 77 -10.98 5.98 9.06
N LEU A 78 -10.07 5.02 8.88
CA LEU A 78 -9.39 4.85 7.61
C LEU A 78 -10.31 4.07 6.67
N ASP A 79 -10.50 4.59 5.46
CA ASP A 79 -11.32 3.92 4.44
C ASP A 79 -10.72 4.11 3.03
N TRP A 80 -11.31 3.46 2.04
CA TRP A 80 -10.80 3.37 0.68
C TRP A 80 -11.76 4.04 -0.31
N GLN A 81 -11.27 5.07 -1.00
CA GLN A 81 -12.07 5.81 -1.98
C GLN A 81 -11.72 5.36 -3.39
N LYS A 82 -12.72 4.91 -4.15
CA LYS A 82 -12.56 4.62 -5.59
C LYS A 82 -12.14 5.88 -6.34
N CYS A 83 -11.15 5.74 -7.20
CA CYS A 83 -10.52 6.80 -7.99
C CYS A 83 -10.09 6.25 -9.35
N HIS A 84 -9.90 7.15 -10.31
CA HIS A 84 -9.43 6.81 -11.66
C HIS A 84 -8.40 7.82 -12.17
N GLY A 85 -7.46 7.36 -13.00
CA GLY A 85 -6.73 8.26 -13.91
C GLY A 85 -5.88 9.33 -13.22
N GLY A 86 -5.29 9.04 -12.05
CA GLY A 86 -4.48 9.98 -11.28
C GLY A 86 -5.27 10.77 -10.22
N GLN A 87 -6.60 10.64 -10.17
CA GLN A 87 -7.42 11.23 -9.10
C GLN A 87 -6.93 10.77 -7.72
N CYS A 88 -6.91 11.71 -6.79
CA CYS A 88 -6.55 11.50 -5.39
C CYS A 88 -7.50 12.33 -4.51
N PRO A 89 -8.14 11.73 -3.48
CA PRO A 89 -9.07 12.47 -2.64
C PRO A 89 -8.32 13.50 -1.77
N PRO A 90 -8.93 14.65 -1.42
CA PRO A 90 -8.26 15.72 -0.65
C PRO A 90 -7.72 15.29 0.73
N ASN A 91 -8.34 14.27 1.35
CA ASN A 91 -7.98 13.69 2.64
C ASN A 91 -7.25 12.35 2.50
N ALA A 92 -6.60 12.10 1.36
CA ALA A 92 -5.77 10.92 1.14
C ALA A 92 -4.67 10.82 2.21
N PHE A 93 -4.46 9.61 2.70
CA PHE A 93 -3.39 9.32 3.65
C PHE A 93 -2.05 9.41 2.92
N CYS A 94 -1.22 10.37 3.29
CA CYS A 94 0.02 10.66 2.58
C CYS A 94 1.19 9.88 3.20
N CYS A 95 1.93 9.10 2.40
CA CYS A 95 3.20 8.51 2.85
C CYS A 95 4.32 9.55 2.85
N GLN A 96 4.35 10.34 1.77
CA GLN A 96 5.23 11.46 1.50
C GLN A 96 4.62 12.31 0.37
N PRO A 97 5.05 13.57 0.17
CA PRO A 97 4.51 14.41 -0.89
C PRO A 97 4.48 13.70 -2.24
N GLY A 98 3.28 13.56 -2.83
CA GLY A 98 3.08 12.95 -4.15
C GLY A 98 2.91 11.42 -4.18
N LEU A 99 3.12 10.70 -3.07
CA LEU A 99 2.90 9.25 -2.99
C LEU A 99 1.90 8.86 -1.92
N TYR A 100 0.90 8.10 -2.35
CA TYR A 100 -0.24 7.69 -1.52
C TYR A 100 -0.38 6.17 -1.54
N PRO A 101 -0.70 5.52 -0.40
CA PRO A 101 -1.17 4.14 -0.40
C PRO A 101 -2.44 4.02 -1.22
N ALA A 102 -2.39 3.13 -2.18
CA ALA A 102 -3.51 2.78 -3.01
C ALA A 102 -3.59 1.26 -3.12
N ARG A 103 -4.71 0.75 -3.64
CA ARG A 103 -4.87 -0.66 -3.97
C ARG A 103 -5.65 -0.81 -5.26
N ALA A 104 -5.37 -1.88 -5.98
CA ALA A 104 -6.06 -2.20 -7.22
C ALA A 104 -6.30 -3.71 -7.35
N TYR A 105 -7.40 -4.05 -8.01
CA TYR A 105 -7.71 -5.43 -8.31
C TYR A 105 -6.88 -5.92 -9.49
N TYR A 106 -6.26 -7.09 -9.36
CA TYR A 106 -5.46 -7.69 -10.42
C TYR A 106 -5.35 -9.21 -10.23
N GLN A 107 -5.57 -9.99 -11.30
CA GLN A 107 -5.38 -11.45 -11.32
C GLN A 107 -6.04 -12.21 -10.15
N GLY A 108 -7.25 -11.82 -9.74
CA GLY A 108 -7.98 -12.49 -8.65
C GLY A 108 -7.70 -11.93 -7.25
N GLY A 109 -6.73 -11.04 -7.09
CA GLY A 109 -6.36 -10.41 -5.82
C GLY A 109 -6.64 -8.91 -5.78
N LEU A 110 -6.60 -8.35 -4.57
CA LEU A 110 -6.62 -6.92 -4.32
C LEU A 110 -5.29 -6.52 -3.71
N HIS A 111 -4.47 -5.79 -4.46
CA HIS A 111 -3.06 -5.58 -4.13
C HIS A 111 -2.80 -4.13 -3.70
N PRO A 112 -2.26 -3.91 -2.49
CA PRO A 112 -1.72 -2.62 -2.10
C PRO A 112 -0.50 -2.22 -2.95
N GLY A 113 -0.35 -0.92 -3.17
CA GLY A 113 0.67 -0.33 -4.01
C GLY A 113 0.71 1.19 -3.86
N LYS A 114 1.30 1.88 -4.84
CA LYS A 114 1.52 3.33 -4.80
C LYS A 114 0.69 4.06 -5.85
N LEU A 115 0.04 5.15 -5.47
CA LEU A 115 -0.45 6.16 -6.40
C LEU A 115 0.58 7.29 -6.51
N HIS A 116 0.97 7.59 -7.75
CA HIS A 116 1.62 8.85 -8.11
C HIS A 116 0.67 9.64 -9.02
N PRO A 117 -0.06 10.67 -8.52
CA PRO A 117 -1.15 11.31 -9.26
C PRO A 117 -0.77 11.79 -10.67
N SER A 118 0.43 12.33 -10.87
CA SER A 118 0.86 12.83 -12.19
C SER A 118 1.09 11.73 -13.22
N HIS A 119 1.20 10.45 -12.83
CA HIS A 119 1.35 9.33 -13.75
C HIS A 119 0.00 8.82 -14.26
N GLY A 120 -1.13 9.32 -13.73
CA GLY A 120 -2.46 8.92 -14.17
C GLY A 120 -2.85 7.48 -13.84
N CYS A 121 -2.14 6.82 -12.92
CA CYS A 121 -2.39 5.43 -12.54
C CYS A 121 -1.84 5.11 -11.13
N THR A 122 -2.30 3.99 -10.57
CA THR A 122 -1.64 3.34 -9.44
C THR A 122 -0.72 2.23 -9.95
N TYR A 123 0.31 1.93 -9.18
CA TYR A 123 1.21 0.82 -9.44
C TYR A 123 1.13 -0.19 -8.31
N ILE A 124 1.03 -1.47 -8.65
CA ILE A 124 1.07 -2.59 -7.71
C ILE A 124 2.25 -3.50 -8.03
N SER A 125 2.69 -4.27 -7.03
CA SER A 125 3.68 -5.33 -7.22
C SER A 125 3.01 -6.67 -7.45
N TYR A 126 3.33 -7.33 -8.56
CA TYR A 126 2.81 -8.66 -8.88
C TYR A 126 3.77 -9.42 -9.81
N GLY A 127 4.14 -10.66 -9.42
CA GLY A 127 4.91 -11.57 -10.26
C GLY A 127 6.27 -11.02 -10.69
N GLY A 128 6.99 -10.31 -9.81
CA GLY A 128 8.28 -9.71 -10.11
C GLY A 128 8.21 -8.38 -10.86
N LYS A 129 7.02 -7.85 -11.16
CA LYS A 129 6.81 -6.66 -11.99
C LYS A 129 6.04 -5.57 -11.26
N GLU A 130 6.30 -4.34 -11.66
CA GLU A 130 5.45 -3.18 -11.38
C GLU A 130 4.32 -3.12 -12.43
N ILE A 131 3.07 -3.21 -11.99
CA ILE A 131 1.90 -3.22 -12.87
C ILE A 131 1.13 -1.91 -12.71
N ALA A 132 0.94 -1.17 -13.81
CA ALA A 132 0.17 0.07 -13.85
C ALA A 132 -1.33 -0.21 -14.05
N ILE A 133 -2.18 0.38 -13.21
CA ILE A 133 -3.63 0.19 -13.24
C ILE A 133 -4.33 1.56 -13.08
N LYS A 134 -5.30 1.84 -13.97
CA LYS A 134 -5.99 3.14 -13.99
C LYS A 134 -7.15 3.24 -13.00
N ASP A 135 -7.80 2.13 -12.69
CA ASP A 135 -8.89 2.04 -11.71
C ASP A 135 -8.35 1.49 -10.39
N TYR A 136 -8.50 2.26 -9.33
CA TYR A 136 -7.90 1.94 -8.04
C TYR A 136 -8.70 2.55 -6.89
N GLU A 137 -8.31 2.21 -5.67
CA GLU A 137 -8.81 2.84 -4.46
C GLU A 137 -7.66 3.49 -3.71
N VAL A 138 -7.86 4.69 -3.20
CA VAL A 138 -6.87 5.43 -2.40
C VAL A 138 -7.28 5.40 -0.95
N LEU A 139 -6.32 5.10 -0.07
CA LEU A 139 -6.54 5.16 1.36
C LEU A 139 -6.71 6.61 1.80
N TYR A 140 -7.77 6.91 2.54
CA TYR A 140 -8.06 8.25 3.04
C TYR A 140 -8.51 8.22 4.50
N GLN A 141 -8.41 9.36 5.17
CA GLN A 141 -8.93 9.53 6.52
C GLN A 141 -10.34 10.12 6.46
N ALA A 142 -11.34 9.30 6.79
CA ALA A 142 -12.72 9.75 6.94
C ALA A 142 -12.85 10.65 8.18
N LYS A 143 -13.72 11.66 8.06
CA LYS A 143 -14.05 12.58 9.15
C LYS A 143 -15.02 11.95 10.14
#